data_AF-A0A378USI6-F1
#
_entry.id   AF-A0A378USI6-F1
#
_cell.length_a   1.000
_cell.length_b   1.000
_cell.length_c   1.000
_cell.angle_alpha   90.00
_cell.angle_beta   90.00
_cell.angle_gamma   90.00
#
_symmetry.space_group_name_H-M   'P 1'
#
loop_
_entity.id
_entity.type
_entity.pdbx_description
1 polymer ?
#
loop_
_entity_poly.entity_id
_entity_poly.type
_entity_poly.pdbx_seq_one_letter_code
_entity_poly.pdbx_strand_id
1 'polypeptide(L)'
;MGVLRAAYGEAIARASRNPDSHPTLRLTTNLRIGIEGREARARTRLTEGDNVFVALSWSKHPAPQTFEEASDKMWKTSESWRQWINIGDFPDHPWRSYLQRSALTLKGLTYSPTGALLAAPTTSLPETPQGERNWDYRYSWIRDSTFALWGLYTLGLDREADDFFSFIADVSGANNGERHPLQVMYGVGGERSLVEEELHHLSGYDNARPVRIGNGAYNQMQHDIWGTMLDSVYLHAKSREQIPEALWPVLKNQVEEAIKHWKEPDRGIWEVRGEPQHFTSSKIMCWVALDRGSKLAELQGEKSYAQQWRATAEEIKADVLARGVDSRGVLTQRYNDDALDASLLLAVLTRFLPSDDPRVRATVLAIADELTEDGLVLRYRVEETDDGLSGEEGTFTICSFWLVSALVEIGEVSRAKHLLERLLSFASPLHLYAEEIEPRTGRHLGNFPQAFTHLALINAVVHVIRAEEESDSSGVFQPANAPM
;
A
#
# COMPACT_ATOMS: atom_id res chain seq x y z
N MET A 1 2.46 16.42 -32.00
CA MET A 1 3.73 15.71 -32.21
C MET A 1 4.39 16.29 -33.44
N GLY A 2 5.59 16.86 -33.30
CA GLY A 2 6.31 17.54 -34.37
C GLY A 2 7.71 16.97 -34.57
N VAL A 3 8.11 16.91 -35.84
CA VAL A 3 9.44 16.61 -36.43
C VAL A 3 10.19 15.41 -35.84
N LEU A 4 9.97 14.26 -36.45
CA LEU A 4 10.83 13.07 -36.34
C LEU A 4 12.03 13.25 -37.28
N ARG A 5 13.26 13.31 -36.75
CA ARG A 5 14.50 13.19 -37.56
C ARG A 5 14.99 11.76 -37.49
N ALA A 6 15.24 11.16 -38.66
CA ALA A 6 15.86 9.85 -38.78
C ALA A 6 17.36 9.99 -39.03
N ALA A 7 18.18 9.41 -38.16
CA ALA A 7 19.47 8.83 -38.55
C ALA A 7 19.26 7.31 -38.59
N TYR A 8 20.07 6.55 -39.34
CA TYR A 8 19.94 5.09 -39.36
C TYR A 8 19.91 4.54 -37.92
N GLY A 9 18.82 3.87 -37.52
CA GLY A 9 18.68 3.29 -36.19
C GLY A 9 18.20 4.22 -35.08
N GLU A 10 17.79 5.46 -35.39
CA GLU A 10 17.33 6.41 -34.38
C GLU A 10 16.09 7.21 -34.80
N ALA A 11 15.15 7.39 -33.87
CA ALA A 11 14.01 8.30 -34.01
C ALA A 11 13.81 9.15 -32.73
N ILE A 12 13.49 10.43 -32.89
CA ILE A 12 13.29 11.36 -31.77
C ILE A 12 11.91 11.99 -31.85
N ALA A 13 11.10 11.84 -30.79
CA ALA A 13 9.79 12.48 -30.67
C ALA A 13 9.82 13.60 -29.61
N ARG A 14 9.27 14.76 -29.97
CA ARG A 14 9.13 15.92 -29.09
C ARG A 14 7.68 16.41 -29.06
N ALA A 15 7.25 16.89 -27.90
CA ALA A 15 5.98 17.56 -27.78
C ALA A 15 5.99 18.86 -28.61
N SER A 16 4.91 19.10 -29.36
CA SER A 16 4.76 20.30 -30.18
C SER A 16 4.18 21.49 -29.41
N ARG A 17 3.57 21.22 -28.24
CA ARG A 17 3.08 22.22 -27.29
C ARG A 17 3.86 22.00 -25.99
N ASN A 18 4.29 23.08 -25.36
CA ASN A 18 5.07 23.08 -24.11
C ASN A 18 6.22 22.05 -24.15
N PRO A 19 7.15 22.17 -25.11
CA PRO A 19 8.23 21.18 -25.30
C PRO A 19 9.08 20.99 -24.05
N ASP A 20 9.22 22.04 -23.23
CA ASP A 20 9.98 22.00 -21.98
C ASP A 20 9.22 21.30 -20.84
N SER A 21 7.90 21.12 -20.97
CA SER A 21 7.05 20.44 -19.98
C SER A 21 6.88 18.94 -20.25
N HIS A 22 7.47 18.42 -21.33
CA HIS A 22 7.33 17.01 -21.72
C HIS A 22 8.70 16.39 -22.05
N PRO A 23 8.91 15.11 -21.71
CA PRO A 23 10.17 14.45 -22.04
C PRO A 23 10.36 14.36 -23.55
N THR A 24 11.60 14.57 -24.01
CA THR A 24 12.01 14.14 -25.35
C THR A 24 12.17 12.63 -25.33
N LEU A 25 11.44 11.92 -26.18
CA LEU A 25 11.56 10.48 -26.34
C LEU A 25 12.55 10.16 -27.47
N ARG A 26 13.49 9.26 -27.20
CA ARG A 26 14.50 8.79 -28.15
C ARG A 26 14.40 7.28 -28.28
N LEU A 27 14.17 6.82 -29.51
CA LEU A 27 14.17 5.41 -29.88
C LEU A 27 15.52 5.09 -30.54
N THR A 28 16.30 4.15 -30.00
CA THR A 28 17.54 3.64 -30.60
C THR A 28 17.43 2.14 -30.88
N THR A 29 17.98 1.71 -32.01
CA THR A 29 17.92 0.32 -32.48
C THR A 29 18.97 0.07 -33.57
N ASN A 30 19.36 -1.18 -33.78
CA ASN A 30 20.12 -1.60 -34.98
C ASN A 30 19.21 -1.91 -36.18
N LEU A 31 17.89 -1.68 -36.07
CA LEU A 31 16.95 -1.81 -37.17
C LEU A 31 16.90 -0.57 -38.06
N ARG A 32 16.56 -0.78 -39.33
CA ARG A 32 16.20 0.32 -40.24
C ARG A 32 14.79 0.81 -39.92
N ILE A 33 14.70 1.94 -39.20
CA ILE A 33 13.44 2.61 -38.88
C ILE A 33 13.00 3.47 -40.07
N GLY A 34 11.75 3.28 -40.50
CA GLY A 34 10.97 4.24 -41.28
C GLY A 34 10.03 5.02 -40.37
N ILE A 35 9.75 6.27 -40.74
CA ILE A 35 8.84 7.15 -40.00
C ILE A 35 7.62 7.47 -40.88
N GLU A 36 6.42 7.23 -40.36
CA GLU A 36 5.16 7.50 -41.03
C GLU A 36 4.22 8.27 -40.08
N GLY A 37 4.06 9.58 -40.32
CA GLY A 37 3.24 10.44 -39.48
C GLY A 37 3.70 10.48 -38.03
N ARG A 38 2.96 9.81 -37.13
CA ARG A 38 3.26 9.72 -35.68
C ARG A 38 3.87 8.37 -35.28
N GLU A 39 4.22 7.55 -36.26
CA GLU A 39 4.68 6.18 -36.04
C GLU A 39 6.13 6.00 -36.50
N ALA A 40 6.90 5.24 -35.71
CA ALA A 40 8.19 4.70 -36.10
C ALA A 40 8.02 3.19 -36.33
N ARG A 41 8.35 2.74 -37.54
CA ARG A 41 8.13 1.35 -37.99
C ARG A 41 9.44 0.75 -38.47
N ALA A 42 9.71 -0.50 -38.09
CA ALA A 42 10.82 -1.28 -38.63
C ALA A 42 10.33 -2.70 -38.90
N ARG A 43 10.79 -3.29 -40.01
CA ARG A 43 10.53 -4.69 -40.35
C ARG A 43 11.83 -5.32 -40.82
N THR A 44 12.18 -6.45 -40.20
CA THR A 44 13.32 -7.26 -40.60
C THR A 44 12.95 -8.74 -40.56
N ARG A 45 13.65 -9.56 -41.34
CA ARG A 45 13.61 -11.02 -41.22
C ARG A 45 14.82 -11.41 -40.38
N LEU A 46 14.58 -12.12 -39.27
CA LEU A 46 15.65 -12.67 -38.44
C LEU A 46 15.93 -14.12 -38.85
N THR A 47 17.19 -14.48 -38.72
CA THR A 47 17.71 -15.84 -38.79
C THR A 47 18.37 -16.20 -37.47
N GLU A 48 18.63 -17.49 -37.24
CA GLU A 48 19.30 -17.95 -36.03
C GLU A 48 20.68 -17.28 -35.89
N GLY A 49 20.94 -16.71 -34.70
CA GLY A 49 22.15 -15.94 -34.41
C GLY A 49 22.04 -14.43 -34.62
N ASP A 50 20.96 -13.94 -35.26
CA ASP A 50 20.73 -12.50 -35.38
C ASP A 50 20.33 -11.88 -34.04
N ASN A 51 20.93 -10.73 -33.74
CA ASN A 51 20.63 -9.94 -32.55
C ASN A 51 19.99 -8.61 -32.93
N VAL A 52 18.90 -8.26 -32.26
CA VAL A 52 18.20 -6.98 -32.43
C VAL A 52 17.91 -6.38 -31.07
N PHE A 53 18.06 -5.06 -30.95
CA PHE A 53 17.61 -4.32 -29.77
C PHE A 53 16.70 -3.17 -30.17
N VAL A 54 15.80 -2.79 -29.26
CA VAL A 54 14.99 -1.58 -29.35
C VAL A 54 14.99 -0.94 -27.97
N ALA A 55 15.43 0.30 -27.88
CA ALA A 55 15.50 1.04 -26.62
C ALA A 55 14.75 2.36 -26.74
N LEU A 56 13.78 2.59 -25.84
CA LEU A 56 13.12 3.88 -25.66
C LEU A 56 13.76 4.59 -24.45
N SER A 57 14.24 5.81 -24.64
CA SER A 57 14.96 6.59 -23.61
C SER A 57 14.39 8.00 -23.51
N TRP A 58 14.35 8.54 -22.29
CA TRP A 58 13.78 9.87 -22.00
C TRP A 58 14.55 10.65 -20.92
N SER A 59 15.85 10.36 -20.76
CA SER A 59 16.72 10.99 -19.76
C SER A 59 17.95 11.65 -20.40
N LYS A 60 18.74 12.33 -19.56
CA LYS A 60 20.05 12.89 -19.93
C LYS A 60 21.15 11.83 -20.11
N HIS A 61 20.89 10.58 -19.72
CA HIS A 61 21.86 9.50 -19.83
C HIS A 61 21.92 8.95 -21.26
N PRO A 62 23.09 8.49 -21.73
CA PRO A 62 23.22 7.95 -23.08
C PRO A 62 22.40 6.67 -23.26
N ALA A 63 21.59 6.65 -24.32
CA ALA A 63 20.87 5.47 -24.79
C ALA A 63 21.86 4.46 -25.41
N PRO A 64 21.60 3.14 -25.30
CA PRO A 64 22.44 2.14 -25.95
C PRO A 64 22.43 2.34 -27.48
N GLN A 65 23.59 2.20 -28.10
CA GLN A 65 23.81 2.31 -29.53
C GLN A 65 23.99 0.93 -30.20
N THR A 66 24.33 -0.10 -29.42
CA THR A 66 24.49 -1.47 -29.92
C THR A 66 23.68 -2.47 -29.11
N PHE A 67 23.54 -3.68 -29.65
CA PHE A 67 22.90 -4.79 -28.93
C PHE A 67 23.66 -5.15 -27.65
N GLU A 68 24.99 -5.16 -27.70
CA GLU A 68 25.85 -5.47 -26.55
C GLU A 68 25.65 -4.46 -25.43
N GLU A 69 25.57 -3.16 -25.76
CA GLU A 69 25.29 -2.11 -24.77
C GLU A 69 23.89 -2.24 -24.17
N ALA A 70 22.89 -2.59 -25.00
CA ALA A 70 21.52 -2.82 -24.53
C ALA A 70 21.46 -4.05 -23.59
N SER A 71 22.11 -5.14 -23.98
CA SER A 71 22.20 -6.37 -23.20
C SER A 71 22.95 -6.15 -21.88
N ASP A 72 24.06 -5.41 -21.88
CA ASP A 72 24.80 -5.07 -20.66
C ASP A 72 23.95 -4.23 -19.70
N LYS A 73 23.18 -3.25 -20.21
CA LYS A 73 22.23 -2.48 -19.38
C LYS A 73 21.16 -3.38 -18.76
N MET A 74 20.56 -4.29 -19.54
CA MET A 74 19.57 -5.25 -19.03
C MET A 74 20.16 -6.19 -17.97
N TRP A 75 21.39 -6.67 -18.18
CA TRP A 75 22.11 -7.50 -17.23
C TRP A 75 22.37 -6.74 -15.93
N LYS A 76 22.92 -5.53 -16.00
CA LYS A 76 23.15 -4.67 -14.83
C LYS A 76 21.87 -4.40 -14.04
N THR A 77 20.77 -4.10 -14.72
CA THR A 77 19.46 -3.95 -14.06
C THR A 77 19.05 -5.23 -13.33
N SER A 78 19.20 -6.40 -13.97
CA SER A 78 18.86 -7.69 -13.35
C SER A 78 19.74 -8.00 -12.14
N GLU A 79 21.04 -7.73 -12.23
CA GLU A 79 21.97 -7.89 -11.12
C GLU A 79 21.67 -6.95 -9.96
N SER A 80 21.33 -5.68 -10.23
CA SER A 80 20.93 -4.74 -9.17
C SER A 80 19.71 -5.25 -8.38
N TRP A 81 18.70 -5.79 -9.07
CA TRP A 81 17.53 -6.38 -8.42
C TRP A 81 17.86 -7.66 -7.64
N ARG A 82 18.73 -8.54 -8.18
CA ARG A 82 19.20 -9.74 -7.47
C ARG A 82 19.99 -9.39 -6.22
N GLN A 83 20.89 -8.41 -6.31
CA GLN A 83 21.67 -7.94 -5.17
C GLN A 83 20.76 -7.35 -4.09
N TRP A 84 19.76 -6.55 -4.49
CA TRP A 84 18.82 -5.97 -3.55
C TRP A 84 17.98 -7.03 -2.83
N ILE A 85 17.35 -7.97 -3.56
CA ILE A 85 16.49 -8.97 -2.93
C ILE A 85 17.26 -9.95 -2.03
N ASN A 86 18.55 -10.18 -2.30
CA ASN A 86 19.39 -11.03 -1.46
C ASN A 86 19.74 -10.42 -0.09
N ILE A 87 19.42 -9.15 0.14
CA ILE A 87 19.57 -8.51 1.46
C ILE A 87 18.45 -8.97 2.41
N GLY A 88 17.26 -9.23 1.87
CA GLY A 88 16.09 -9.55 2.67
C GLY A 88 16.17 -10.93 3.32
N ASP A 89 15.56 -11.04 4.50
CA ASP A 89 15.34 -12.29 5.21
C ASP A 89 14.03 -12.91 4.75
N PHE A 90 14.11 -14.13 4.24
CA PHE A 90 12.98 -14.85 3.71
C PHE A 90 12.97 -16.27 4.28
N PRO A 91 11.90 -16.68 4.98
CA PRO A 91 11.81 -18.00 5.59
C PRO A 91 11.91 -19.10 4.53
N ASP A 92 12.51 -20.23 4.90
CA ASP A 92 12.57 -21.42 4.07
C ASP A 92 11.20 -22.12 4.05
N HIS A 93 10.28 -21.56 3.27
CA HIS A 93 8.89 -21.97 3.20
C HIS A 93 8.42 -22.03 1.74
N PRO A 94 7.49 -22.92 1.35
CA PRO A 94 6.94 -22.97 -0.01
C PRO A 94 6.40 -21.63 -0.54
N TRP A 95 5.98 -20.73 0.36
CA TRP A 95 5.47 -19.40 -0.02
C TRP A 95 6.54 -18.30 -0.13
N ARG A 96 7.81 -18.64 0.03
CA ARG A 96 8.95 -17.72 -0.08
C ARG A 96 8.92 -16.87 -1.35
N SER A 97 8.55 -17.45 -2.50
CA SER A 97 8.50 -16.72 -3.77
C SER A 97 7.46 -15.61 -3.81
N TYR A 98 6.36 -15.73 -3.05
CA TYR A 98 5.34 -14.69 -2.95
C TYR A 98 5.83 -13.51 -2.12
N LEU A 99 6.57 -13.77 -1.03
CA LEU A 99 7.23 -12.73 -0.24
C LEU A 99 8.26 -11.97 -1.08
N GLN A 100 9.13 -12.70 -1.78
CA GLN A 100 10.16 -12.09 -2.64
C GLN A 100 9.56 -11.24 -3.76
N ARG A 101 8.52 -11.74 -4.44
CA ARG A 101 7.84 -10.94 -5.47
C ARG A 101 7.20 -9.69 -4.88
N SER A 102 6.51 -9.82 -3.75
CA SER A 102 5.82 -8.67 -3.13
C SER A 102 6.83 -7.61 -2.69
N ALA A 103 7.96 -8.01 -2.09
CA ALA A 103 9.05 -7.10 -1.75
C ALA A 103 9.62 -6.38 -2.99
N LEU A 104 9.91 -7.12 -4.08
CA LEU A 104 10.35 -6.54 -5.35
C LEU A 104 9.34 -5.56 -5.93
N THR A 105 8.04 -5.85 -5.79
CA THR A 105 6.95 -5.01 -6.28
C THR A 105 6.90 -3.70 -5.51
N LEU A 106 6.90 -3.77 -4.18
CA LEU A 106 6.95 -2.57 -3.31
C LEU A 106 8.17 -1.71 -3.64
N LYS A 107 9.36 -2.31 -3.76
CA LYS A 107 10.57 -1.59 -4.18
C LYS A 107 10.44 -0.96 -5.57
N GLY A 108 9.77 -1.63 -6.50
CA GLY A 108 9.52 -1.11 -7.85
C GLY A 108 8.55 0.07 -7.88
N LEU A 109 7.71 0.19 -6.86
CA LEU A 109 6.77 1.30 -6.66
C LEU A 109 7.39 2.46 -5.86
N THR A 110 8.60 2.29 -5.31
CA THR A 110 9.32 3.36 -4.61
C THR A 110 10.01 4.29 -5.60
N TYR A 111 9.65 5.57 -5.57
CA TYR A 111 10.32 6.62 -6.34
C TYR A 111 11.65 6.99 -5.68
N SER A 112 12.72 6.35 -6.16
CA SER A 112 14.08 6.48 -5.59
C SER A 112 14.58 7.91 -5.30
N PRO A 113 14.25 8.96 -6.08
CA PRO A 113 14.72 10.31 -5.77
C PRO A 113 14.18 10.91 -4.47
N THR A 114 12.98 10.53 -4.04
CA THR A 114 12.36 11.10 -2.83
C THR A 114 12.06 10.06 -1.76
N GLY A 115 11.97 8.77 -2.11
CA GLY A 115 11.50 7.71 -1.21
C GLY A 115 9.98 7.53 -1.19
N ALA A 116 9.23 8.33 -1.94
CA ALA A 116 7.77 8.21 -2.03
C ALA A 116 7.35 6.85 -2.60
N LEU A 117 6.45 6.13 -1.93
CA LEU A 117 5.90 4.88 -2.43
C LEU A 117 4.58 5.14 -3.14
N LEU A 118 4.49 4.72 -4.41
CA LEU A 118 3.24 4.77 -5.17
C LEU A 118 2.24 3.73 -4.65
N ALA A 119 0.96 4.12 -4.55
CA ALA A 119 -0.12 3.15 -4.27
C ALA A 119 -0.27 2.14 -5.42
N ALA A 120 -0.18 2.60 -6.68
CA ALA A 120 -0.04 1.77 -7.87
C ALA A 120 0.56 2.57 -9.05
N PRO A 121 1.11 1.94 -10.08
CA PRO A 121 1.65 2.63 -11.25
C PRO A 121 0.57 2.89 -12.32
N THR A 122 -0.71 2.72 -11.98
CA THR A 122 -1.86 2.79 -12.88
C THR A 122 -2.86 3.86 -12.46
N THR A 123 -3.73 4.21 -13.40
CA THR A 123 -4.89 5.07 -13.15
C THR A 123 -6.11 4.52 -13.88
N SER A 124 -7.28 4.72 -13.29
CA SER A 124 -8.58 4.53 -13.91
C SER A 124 -8.83 3.11 -14.42
N LEU A 125 -8.21 2.13 -13.79
CA LEU A 125 -8.62 0.74 -13.94
C LEU A 125 -9.87 0.52 -13.07
N PRO A 126 -10.90 -0.13 -13.61
CA PRO A 126 -12.20 -0.15 -12.94
C PRO A 126 -12.29 -1.21 -11.85
N GLU A 127 -12.83 -0.85 -10.69
CA GLU A 127 -13.18 -1.78 -9.60
C GLU A 127 -14.28 -2.77 -10.05
N THR A 128 -15.19 -2.34 -10.92
CA THR A 128 -16.19 -3.23 -11.55
C THR A 128 -16.25 -3.05 -13.05
N PRO A 129 -16.45 -4.10 -13.87
CA PRO A 129 -16.51 -3.96 -15.32
C PRO A 129 -17.51 -2.87 -15.77
N GLN A 130 -17.02 -1.89 -16.53
CA GLN A 130 -17.78 -0.72 -16.99
C GLN A 130 -18.32 0.21 -15.88
N GLY A 131 -17.85 0.04 -14.63
CA GLY A 131 -18.21 0.86 -13.49
C GLY A 131 -17.57 2.25 -13.47
N GLU A 132 -18.00 3.07 -12.51
CA GLU A 132 -17.54 4.45 -12.32
C GLU A 132 -16.44 4.62 -11.27
N ARG A 133 -16.12 3.55 -10.53
CA ARG A 133 -15.08 3.50 -9.50
C ARG A 133 -13.71 3.27 -10.14
N ASN A 134 -13.18 4.35 -10.71
CA ASN A 134 -11.97 4.37 -11.52
C ASN A 134 -11.04 5.49 -11.01
N TRP A 135 -9.98 5.13 -10.29
CA TRP A 135 -9.14 6.07 -9.53
C TRP A 135 -7.70 6.17 -10.04
N ASP A 136 -7.08 7.33 -9.90
CA ASP A 136 -5.65 7.52 -10.14
C ASP A 136 -4.85 7.21 -8.87
N TYR A 137 -4.04 6.16 -8.92
CA TYR A 137 -3.25 5.66 -7.78
C TYR A 137 -1.77 5.98 -7.90
N ARG A 138 -1.39 6.85 -8.85
CA ARG A 138 0.01 7.25 -9.08
C ARG A 138 0.51 8.30 -8.08
N TYR A 139 0.03 8.20 -6.84
CA TYR A 139 0.34 9.09 -5.72
C TYR A 139 0.82 8.28 -4.51
N SER A 140 1.43 8.99 -3.56
CA SER A 140 1.95 8.44 -2.32
C SER A 140 0.99 8.77 -1.18
N TRP A 141 0.19 7.79 -0.77
CA TRP A 141 -0.62 7.87 0.45
C TRP A 141 0.26 7.67 1.66
N ILE A 142 0.09 8.52 2.68
CA ILE A 142 0.85 8.40 3.93
C ILE A 142 0.55 7.06 4.60
N ARG A 143 -0.73 6.70 4.66
CA ARG A 143 -1.20 5.42 5.23
C ARG A 143 -0.53 4.22 4.55
N ASP A 144 -0.76 4.08 3.25
CA ASP A 144 -0.34 2.91 2.46
C ASP A 144 1.18 2.73 2.51
N SER A 145 1.90 3.84 2.39
CA SER A 145 3.35 3.85 2.42
C SER A 145 3.89 3.40 3.77
N THR A 146 3.38 3.98 4.86
CA THR A 146 3.76 3.59 6.21
C THR A 146 3.54 2.09 6.47
N PHE A 147 2.38 1.59 6.07
CA PHE A 147 2.05 0.19 6.15
C PHE A 147 3.07 -0.65 5.33
N ALA A 148 3.38 -0.23 4.09
CA ALA A 148 4.30 -0.96 3.22
C ALA A 148 5.71 -1.10 3.80
N LEU A 149 6.19 -0.06 4.49
CA LEU A 149 7.49 -0.07 5.15
C LEU A 149 7.58 -1.12 6.24
N TRP A 150 6.49 -1.35 6.99
CA TRP A 150 6.47 -2.39 8.00
C TRP A 150 6.63 -3.80 7.38
N GLY A 151 6.03 -4.04 6.21
CA GLY A 151 6.20 -5.29 5.47
C GLY A 151 7.63 -5.51 5.00
N LEU A 152 8.25 -4.49 4.40
CA LEU A 152 9.65 -4.54 3.98
C LEU A 152 10.58 -4.73 5.18
N TYR A 153 10.33 -4.01 6.27
CA TYR A 153 11.07 -4.13 7.52
C TYR A 153 11.00 -5.55 8.11
N THR A 154 9.82 -6.17 8.09
CA THR A 154 9.62 -7.56 8.56
C THR A 154 10.47 -8.56 7.76
N LEU A 155 10.85 -8.21 6.53
CA LEU A 155 11.72 -8.98 5.65
C LEU A 155 13.18 -8.49 5.70
N GLY A 156 13.57 -7.67 6.69
CA GLY A 156 14.94 -7.16 6.83
C GLY A 156 15.34 -6.09 5.80
N LEU A 157 14.38 -5.47 5.10
CA LEU A 157 14.60 -4.44 4.09
C LEU A 157 14.27 -3.07 4.69
N ASP A 158 15.24 -2.46 5.38
CA ASP A 158 15.03 -1.27 6.23
C ASP A 158 15.30 0.06 5.52
N ARG A 159 16.10 0.07 4.46
CA ARG A 159 16.50 1.31 3.75
C ARG A 159 15.33 2.09 3.17
N GLU A 160 14.35 1.38 2.62
CA GLU A 160 13.16 1.98 2.03
C GLU A 160 12.34 2.74 3.09
N ALA A 161 12.40 2.32 4.35
CA ALA A 161 11.75 3.04 5.44
C ALA A 161 12.45 4.36 5.75
N ASP A 162 13.78 4.37 5.78
CA ASP A 162 14.58 5.58 6.01
C ASP A 162 14.35 6.62 4.89
N ASP A 163 14.29 6.17 3.63
CA ASP A 163 13.99 7.03 2.46
C ASP A 163 12.58 7.65 2.56
N PHE A 164 11.58 6.86 2.94
CA PHE A 164 10.22 7.38 3.11
C PHE A 164 10.07 8.31 4.31
N PHE A 165 10.73 8.04 5.45
CA PHE A 165 10.71 8.99 6.57
C PHE A 165 11.33 10.34 6.19
N SER A 166 12.35 10.32 5.32
CA SER A 166 12.92 11.54 4.74
C SER A 166 11.89 12.27 3.86
N PHE A 167 11.14 11.55 3.01
CA PHE A 167 10.02 12.10 2.25
C PHE A 167 8.98 12.80 3.15
N ILE A 168 8.56 12.15 4.25
CA ILE A 168 7.62 12.71 5.23
C ILE A 168 8.15 14.00 5.85
N ALA A 169 9.42 13.99 6.28
CA ALA A 169 10.05 15.16 6.87
C ALA A 169 10.06 16.35 5.89
N ASP A 170 10.36 16.10 4.62
CA ASP A 170 10.35 17.10 3.56
C ASP A 170 8.93 17.66 3.31
N VAL A 171 7.91 16.82 3.10
CA VAL A 171 6.55 17.29 2.79
C VAL A 171 5.85 17.96 3.97
N SER A 172 6.26 17.65 5.20
CA SER A 172 5.82 18.33 6.44
C SER A 172 6.50 19.68 6.67
N GLY A 173 7.57 19.97 5.94
CA GLY A 173 8.44 21.12 6.11
C GLY A 173 9.24 21.12 7.43
N ALA A 174 9.49 19.94 7.99
CA ALA A 174 10.36 19.79 9.16
C ALA A 174 11.80 20.26 8.87
N ASN A 175 12.26 20.05 7.63
CA ASN A 175 13.64 20.34 7.20
C ASN A 175 13.85 21.79 6.74
N ASN A 176 12.79 22.55 6.48
CA ASN A 176 12.87 23.91 5.93
C ASN A 176 12.27 25.00 6.84
N GLY A 177 11.73 24.62 8.01
CA GLY A 177 11.15 25.55 8.99
C GLY A 177 9.72 26.01 8.67
N GLU A 178 9.12 25.53 7.58
CA GLU A 178 7.75 25.82 7.18
C GLU A 178 6.84 24.66 7.60
N ARG A 179 6.32 24.68 8.83
CA ARG A 179 5.47 23.56 9.29
C ARG A 179 4.12 23.55 8.57
N HIS A 180 3.87 22.48 7.82
CA HIS A 180 2.59 22.24 7.15
C HIS A 180 1.86 21.05 7.79
N PRO A 181 0.52 21.10 7.93
CA PRO A 181 -0.27 19.91 8.23
C PRO A 181 -0.01 18.83 7.19
N LEU A 182 -0.01 17.56 7.59
CA LEU A 182 0.09 16.47 6.63
C LEU A 182 -1.20 16.35 5.82
N GLN A 183 -1.08 16.12 4.52
CA GLN A 183 -2.17 15.64 3.67
C GLN A 183 -2.24 14.12 3.66
N VAL A 184 -3.40 13.61 3.24
CA VAL A 184 -3.66 12.20 2.99
C VAL A 184 -2.63 11.60 2.03
N MET A 185 -2.33 12.33 0.96
CA MET A 185 -1.46 11.87 -0.11
C MET A 185 -0.74 13.03 -0.80
N TYR A 186 0.32 12.68 -1.52
CA TYR A 186 1.17 13.61 -2.27
C TYR A 186 1.56 13.04 -3.64
N GLY A 187 1.92 13.92 -4.56
CA GLY A 187 2.69 13.53 -5.73
C GLY A 187 4.06 12.98 -5.33
N VAL A 188 4.70 12.19 -6.21
CA VAL A 188 6.00 11.56 -5.90
C VAL A 188 7.12 12.58 -5.67
N GLY A 189 6.96 13.81 -6.16
CA GLY A 189 7.86 14.94 -5.90
C GLY A 189 7.48 15.76 -4.66
N GLY A 190 6.45 15.35 -3.91
CA GLY A 190 5.88 16.09 -2.78
C GLY A 190 4.79 17.10 -3.17
N GLU A 191 4.27 17.03 -4.40
CA GLU A 191 3.22 17.91 -4.87
C GLU A 191 1.96 17.78 -4.01
N ARG A 192 1.43 18.92 -3.56
CA ARG A 192 0.28 19.01 -2.63
C ARG A 192 -1.07 19.18 -3.32
N SER A 193 -1.07 19.51 -4.61
CA SER A 193 -2.27 19.76 -5.40
C SER A 193 -2.46 18.65 -6.40
N LEU A 194 -3.47 17.80 -6.18
CA LEU A 194 -3.76 16.61 -6.98
C LEU A 194 -5.19 16.67 -7.52
N VAL A 195 -5.56 17.83 -8.05
CA VAL A 195 -6.92 18.12 -8.54
C VAL A 195 -7.39 17.03 -9.50
N GLU A 196 -8.52 16.42 -9.18
CA GLU A 196 -9.16 15.39 -10.00
C GLU A 196 -9.73 16.01 -11.28
N GLU A 197 -9.43 15.40 -12.42
CA GLU A 197 -9.90 15.80 -13.75
C GLU A 197 -10.36 14.57 -14.53
N GLU A 198 -11.56 14.66 -15.14
CA GLU A 198 -12.08 13.63 -16.05
C GLU A 198 -11.63 13.85 -17.50
N LEU A 199 -11.02 12.82 -18.08
CA LEU A 199 -10.51 12.81 -19.44
C LEU A 199 -11.54 12.22 -20.41
N HIS A 200 -12.58 12.99 -20.75
CA HIS A 200 -13.69 12.54 -21.61
C HIS A 200 -13.30 12.09 -23.03
N HIS A 201 -12.08 12.41 -23.47
CA HIS A 201 -11.55 12.03 -24.79
C HIS A 201 -10.99 10.60 -24.83
N LEU A 202 -10.85 9.94 -23.69
CA LEU A 202 -10.40 8.56 -23.58
C LEU A 202 -11.60 7.62 -23.40
N SER A 203 -11.55 6.45 -24.03
CA SER A 203 -12.60 5.45 -23.89
C SER A 203 -12.56 4.71 -22.55
N GLY A 204 -11.39 4.68 -21.90
CA GLY A 204 -11.11 3.86 -20.72
C GLY A 204 -10.84 2.38 -21.04
N TYR A 205 -10.33 1.66 -20.05
CA TYR A 205 -10.09 0.23 -20.14
C TYR A 205 -11.42 -0.53 -20.21
N ASP A 206 -11.59 -1.40 -21.20
CA ASP A 206 -12.85 -2.14 -21.43
C ASP A 206 -14.09 -1.21 -21.51
N ASN A 207 -13.90 0.01 -22.02
CA ASN A 207 -14.89 1.08 -22.08
C ASN A 207 -15.41 1.59 -20.72
N ALA A 208 -14.75 1.26 -19.61
CA ALA A 208 -15.09 1.80 -18.29
C ALA A 208 -14.85 3.30 -18.22
N ARG A 209 -15.82 4.02 -17.63
CA ARG A 209 -15.81 5.48 -17.56
C ARG A 209 -16.26 5.94 -16.17
N PRO A 210 -15.73 7.08 -15.71
CA PRO A 210 -14.82 7.97 -16.43
C PRO A 210 -13.35 7.55 -16.31
N VAL A 211 -12.50 8.11 -17.17
CA VAL A 211 -11.05 8.09 -16.99
C VAL A 211 -10.66 9.35 -16.22
N ARG A 212 -9.98 9.20 -15.08
CA ARG A 212 -9.59 10.29 -14.20
C ARG A 212 -8.07 10.41 -14.09
N ILE A 213 -7.60 11.62 -13.87
CA ILE A 213 -6.27 11.91 -13.34
C ILE A 213 -6.42 12.79 -12.11
N GLY A 214 -5.45 12.79 -11.21
CA GLY A 214 -5.69 13.40 -9.89
C GLY A 214 -6.55 12.49 -9.02
N ASN A 215 -6.70 12.87 -7.76
CA ASN A 215 -7.47 12.08 -6.82
C ASN A 215 -8.17 12.99 -5.82
N GLY A 216 -9.51 12.93 -5.78
CA GLY A 216 -10.33 13.78 -4.93
C GLY A 216 -10.08 13.65 -3.43
N ALA A 217 -9.45 12.57 -2.94
CA ALA A 217 -9.18 12.41 -1.52
C ALA A 217 -8.04 13.32 -0.99
N TYR A 218 -7.27 13.97 -1.87
CA TYR A 218 -6.08 14.76 -1.48
C TYR A 218 -6.37 15.96 -0.55
N ASN A 219 -7.63 16.40 -0.50
CA ASN A 219 -8.12 17.49 0.34
C ASN A 219 -9.09 17.02 1.44
N GLN A 220 -9.29 15.72 1.60
CA GLN A 220 -10.13 15.17 2.66
C GLN A 220 -9.43 15.23 4.02
N MET A 221 -10.23 15.30 5.08
CA MET A 221 -9.75 15.05 6.44
C MET A 221 -9.95 13.57 6.76
N GLN A 222 -8.85 12.89 7.06
CA GLN A 222 -8.80 11.48 7.44
C GLN A 222 -7.99 11.34 8.71
N HIS A 223 -8.62 10.82 9.77
CA HIS A 223 -8.02 10.81 11.10
C HIS A 223 -7.09 9.61 11.33
N ASP A 224 -7.10 8.61 10.45
CA ASP A 224 -6.25 7.43 10.54
C ASP A 224 -4.78 7.69 10.23
N ILE A 225 -4.47 8.78 9.53
CA ILE A 225 -3.10 9.14 9.11
C ILE A 225 -2.15 9.26 10.31
N TRP A 226 -2.61 9.88 11.40
CA TRP A 226 -1.78 10.09 12.59
C TRP A 226 -1.41 8.76 13.25
N GLY A 227 -2.39 7.88 13.41
CA GLY A 227 -2.19 6.57 14.00
C GLY A 227 -1.26 5.71 13.17
N THR A 228 -1.50 5.71 11.85
CA THR A 228 -0.71 4.92 10.92
C THR A 228 0.76 5.32 11.00
N MET A 229 1.06 6.62 10.87
CA MET A 229 2.43 7.14 10.96
C MET A 229 3.12 6.77 12.29
N LEU A 230 2.45 7.02 13.41
CA LEU A 230 3.02 6.79 14.74
C LEU A 230 3.28 5.30 15.01
N ASP A 231 2.44 4.41 14.48
CA ASP A 231 2.66 2.96 14.56
C ASP A 231 3.91 2.53 13.78
N SER A 232 4.10 3.05 12.55
CA SER A 232 5.33 2.83 11.76
C SER A 232 6.58 3.18 12.53
N VAL A 233 6.58 4.39 13.10
CA VAL A 233 7.76 4.96 13.74
C VAL A 233 8.03 4.24 15.04
N TYR A 234 6.98 3.85 15.78
CA TYR A 234 7.13 3.04 16.97
C TYR A 234 7.76 1.68 16.69
N LEU A 235 7.31 0.98 15.64
CA LEU A 235 7.89 -0.31 15.25
C LEU A 235 9.37 -0.17 14.84
N HIS A 236 9.70 0.87 14.09
CA HIS A 236 11.08 1.16 13.70
C HIS A 236 11.95 1.53 14.91
N ALA A 237 11.50 2.47 15.75
CA ALA A 237 12.21 2.93 16.93
C ALA A 237 12.42 1.83 17.98
N LYS A 238 11.45 0.93 18.14
CA LYS A 238 11.58 -0.24 19.03
C LYS A 238 12.75 -1.14 18.63
N SER A 239 13.05 -1.25 17.33
CA SER A 239 14.13 -2.10 16.85
C SER A 239 15.53 -1.48 16.95
N ARG A 240 15.61 -0.15 16.80
CA ARG A 240 16.87 0.61 16.85
C ARG A 240 17.12 1.27 18.22
N GLU A 241 16.16 1.16 19.15
CA GLU A 241 16.11 1.85 20.45
C GLU A 241 16.32 3.37 20.37
N GLN A 242 16.04 3.98 19.22
CA GLN A 242 16.32 5.39 18.94
C GLN A 242 15.25 5.99 18.03
N ILE A 243 15.01 7.29 18.20
CA ILE A 243 14.22 8.11 17.29
C ILE A 243 15.14 9.22 16.78
N PRO A 244 15.21 9.49 15.46
CA PRO A 244 15.93 10.64 14.95
C PRO A 244 15.42 11.94 15.58
N GLU A 245 16.31 12.78 16.12
CA GLU A 245 15.95 14.02 16.84
C GLU A 245 15.10 14.97 15.97
N ALA A 246 15.40 15.05 14.67
CA ALA A 246 14.64 15.85 13.71
C ALA A 246 13.17 15.39 13.54
N LEU A 247 12.88 14.12 13.81
CA LEU A 247 11.55 13.53 13.63
C LEU A 247 10.66 13.79 14.86
N TRP A 248 11.24 13.90 16.06
CA TRP A 248 10.46 14.04 17.30
C TRP A 248 9.44 15.19 17.29
N PRO A 249 9.78 16.42 16.84
CA PRO A 249 8.80 17.50 16.73
C PRO A 249 7.67 17.23 15.75
N VAL A 250 7.88 16.38 14.73
CA VAL A 250 6.84 15.97 13.77
C VAL A 250 5.87 15.01 14.45
N LEU A 251 6.41 13.98 15.14
CA LEU A 251 5.60 12.97 15.86
C LEU A 251 4.74 13.61 16.93
N LYS A 252 5.33 14.50 17.73
CA LYS A 252 4.62 15.26 18.75
C LYS A 252 3.46 16.04 18.13
N ASN A 253 3.70 16.72 17.01
CA ASN A 253 2.64 17.47 16.31
C ASN A 253 1.51 16.55 15.85
N GLN A 254 1.80 15.35 15.34
CA GLN A 254 0.75 14.41 14.92
C GLN A 254 -0.09 13.91 16.10
N VAL A 255 0.52 13.66 17.26
CA VAL A 255 -0.22 13.26 18.46
C VAL A 255 -1.14 14.39 18.93
N GLU A 256 -0.67 15.64 18.91
CA GLU A 256 -1.49 16.80 19.28
C GLU A 256 -2.63 17.06 18.28
N GLU A 257 -2.42 16.85 16.98
CA GLU A 257 -3.50 16.91 15.99
C GLU A 257 -4.55 15.81 16.24
N ALA A 258 -4.12 14.59 16.59
CA ALA A 258 -5.05 13.52 16.97
C ALA A 258 -5.86 13.88 18.23
N ILE A 259 -5.25 14.49 19.26
CA ILE A 259 -5.95 14.97 20.47
C ILE A 259 -7.01 16.00 20.11
N LYS A 260 -6.67 16.92 19.20
CA LYS A 260 -7.53 18.03 18.80
C LYS A 260 -8.75 17.55 18.01
N HIS A 261 -8.59 16.55 17.15
CA HIS A 261 -9.59 16.19 16.15
C HIS A 261 -10.31 14.86 16.40
N TRP A 262 -9.88 14.00 17.34
CA TRP A 262 -10.49 12.68 17.51
C TRP A 262 -11.99 12.71 17.86
N LYS A 263 -12.53 13.83 18.37
CA LYS A 263 -13.98 13.97 18.64
C LYS A 263 -14.80 14.38 17.42
N GLU A 264 -14.17 14.67 16.29
CA GLU A 264 -14.82 15.14 15.06
C GLU A 264 -15.10 13.97 14.10
N PRO A 265 -16.14 14.03 13.26
CA PRO A 265 -16.32 13.05 12.18
C PRO A 265 -15.30 13.25 11.04
N ASP A 266 -15.03 12.20 10.26
CA ASP A 266 -14.09 12.21 9.14
C ASP A 266 -14.58 11.37 7.95
N ARG A 267 -13.72 11.14 6.94
CA ARG A 267 -14.04 10.35 5.74
C ARG A 267 -13.58 8.88 5.81
N GLY A 268 -12.98 8.46 6.92
CA GLY A 268 -12.54 7.09 7.13
C GLY A 268 -11.41 6.65 6.19
N ILE A 269 -10.93 5.42 6.41
CA ILE A 269 -9.86 4.81 5.61
C ILE A 269 -10.26 4.58 4.15
N TRP A 270 -11.55 4.39 3.89
CA TRP A 270 -12.12 4.16 2.56
C TRP A 270 -12.47 5.43 1.79
N GLU A 271 -12.14 6.61 2.34
CA GLU A 271 -12.21 7.90 1.64
C GLU A 271 -13.61 8.23 1.10
N VAL A 272 -14.66 7.81 1.84
CA VAL A 272 -16.05 7.83 1.36
C VAL A 272 -16.48 9.23 0.92
N ARG A 273 -17.27 9.31 -0.16
CA ARG A 273 -17.74 10.58 -0.70
C ARG A 273 -19.01 11.10 0.01
N GLY A 274 -19.73 10.25 0.75
CA GLY A 274 -20.87 10.62 1.61
C GLY A 274 -20.52 11.50 2.82
N GLU A 275 -21.49 11.88 3.65
CA GLU A 275 -21.24 12.82 4.77
C GLU A 275 -20.22 12.28 5.79
N PRO A 276 -19.35 13.14 6.39
CA PRO A 276 -18.41 12.70 7.42
C PRO A 276 -19.11 11.98 8.58
N GLN A 277 -18.54 10.87 9.05
CA GLN A 277 -19.09 10.06 10.15
C GLN A 277 -18.08 9.84 11.27
N HIS A 278 -18.55 9.35 12.42
CA HIS A 278 -17.69 8.81 13.46
C HIS A 278 -17.32 7.36 13.15
N PHE A 279 -16.39 7.16 12.20
CA PHE A 279 -15.89 5.83 11.87
C PHE A 279 -15.10 5.23 13.03
N THR A 280 -15.46 4.01 13.45
CA THR A 280 -14.83 3.34 14.59
C THR A 280 -13.34 3.09 14.32
N SER A 281 -12.97 2.71 13.10
CA SER A 281 -11.58 2.52 12.69
C SER A 281 -10.76 3.80 12.80
N SER A 282 -11.30 4.95 12.38
CA SER A 282 -10.65 6.26 12.57
C SER A 282 -10.37 6.57 14.04
N LYS A 283 -11.32 6.27 14.95
CA LYS A 283 -11.14 6.47 16.39
C LYS A 283 -10.11 5.52 16.99
N ILE A 284 -10.09 4.27 16.54
CA ILE A 284 -9.04 3.32 16.89
C ILE A 284 -7.67 3.84 16.43
N MET A 285 -7.56 4.41 15.23
CA MET A 285 -6.28 4.95 14.76
C MET A 285 -5.86 6.24 15.51
N CYS A 286 -6.81 7.09 15.93
CA CYS A 286 -6.51 8.14 16.92
C CYS A 286 -5.97 7.54 18.23
N TRP A 287 -6.57 6.47 18.75
CA TRP A 287 -6.04 5.75 19.91
C TRP A 287 -4.62 5.23 19.66
N VAL A 288 -4.35 4.64 18.48
CA VAL A 288 -3.01 4.17 18.11
C VAL A 288 -2.01 5.33 18.15
N ALA A 289 -2.35 6.50 17.60
CA ALA A 289 -1.47 7.67 17.62
C ALA A 289 -1.05 8.03 19.05
N LEU A 290 -2.01 8.04 19.97
CA LEU A 290 -1.81 8.39 21.37
C LEU A 290 -1.05 7.31 22.15
N ASP A 291 -1.38 6.03 21.95
CA ASP A 291 -0.69 4.91 22.60
C ASP A 291 0.77 4.82 22.16
N ARG A 292 1.03 4.85 20.85
CA ARG A 292 2.38 4.80 20.29
C ARG A 292 3.17 6.06 20.61
N GLY A 293 2.53 7.23 20.53
CA GLY A 293 3.08 8.50 20.97
C GLY A 293 3.53 8.44 22.43
N SER A 294 2.72 7.90 23.33
CA SER A 294 3.06 7.80 24.75
C SER A 294 4.30 6.94 25.00
N LYS A 295 4.44 5.83 24.28
CA LYS A 295 5.60 4.93 24.37
C LYS A 295 6.86 5.58 23.79
N LEU A 296 6.72 6.31 22.69
CA LEU A 296 7.83 7.08 22.10
C LEU A 296 8.27 8.23 23.03
N ALA A 297 7.34 8.89 23.71
CA ALA A 297 7.64 9.91 24.71
C ALA A 297 8.43 9.33 25.90
N GLU A 298 8.09 8.11 26.35
CA GLU A 298 8.86 7.43 27.40
C GLU A 298 10.30 7.16 26.96
N LEU A 299 10.50 6.69 25.72
CA LEU A 299 11.84 6.47 25.14
C LEU A 299 12.66 7.77 25.05
N GLN A 300 12.00 8.91 24.80
CA GLN A 300 12.63 10.24 24.76
C GLN A 300 12.80 10.90 26.14
N GLY A 301 12.33 10.27 27.22
CA GLY A 301 12.38 10.84 28.57
C GLY A 301 11.32 11.93 28.84
N GLU A 302 10.36 12.13 27.93
CA GLU A 302 9.28 13.12 27.97
C GLU A 302 8.09 12.63 28.81
N LYS A 303 8.33 12.35 30.10
CA LYS A 303 7.37 11.67 31.00
C LYS A 303 6.02 12.37 31.13
N SER A 304 5.98 13.70 31.06
CA SER A 304 4.72 14.46 31.13
C SER A 304 3.83 14.19 29.92
N TYR A 305 4.42 14.19 28.71
CA TYR A 305 3.70 13.85 27.48
C TYR A 305 3.24 12.41 27.50
N ALA A 306 4.10 11.48 27.91
CA ALA A 306 3.73 10.07 28.05
C ALA A 306 2.48 9.87 28.92
N GLN A 307 2.43 10.51 30.09
CA GLN A 307 1.29 10.41 31.00
C GLN A 307 0.02 11.03 30.41
N GLN A 308 0.12 12.23 29.84
CA GLN A 308 -1.01 12.94 29.23
C GLN A 308 -1.60 12.14 28.08
N TRP A 309 -0.76 11.70 27.14
CA TRP A 309 -1.20 10.97 25.96
C TRP A 309 -1.78 9.61 26.30
N ARG A 310 -1.23 8.91 27.30
CA ARG A 310 -1.82 7.66 27.81
C ARG A 310 -3.22 7.89 28.38
N ALA A 311 -3.42 8.97 29.14
CA ALA A 311 -4.75 9.28 29.69
C ALA A 311 -5.78 9.54 28.58
N THR A 312 -5.40 10.29 27.54
CA THR A 312 -6.29 10.53 26.38
C THR A 312 -6.53 9.24 25.58
N ALA A 313 -5.52 8.36 25.44
CA ALA A 313 -5.73 7.06 24.82
C ALA A 313 -6.81 6.26 25.55
N GLU A 314 -6.77 6.20 26.88
CA GLU A 314 -7.81 5.51 27.66
C GLU A 314 -9.20 6.17 27.51
N GLU A 315 -9.29 7.50 27.37
CA GLU A 315 -10.54 8.20 27.05
C GLU A 315 -11.10 7.74 25.68
N ILE A 316 -10.27 7.74 24.63
CA ILE A 316 -10.67 7.31 23.28
C ILE A 316 -11.11 5.83 23.31
N LYS A 317 -10.34 4.97 23.99
CA LYS A 317 -10.67 3.55 24.12
C LYS A 317 -12.02 3.35 24.79
N ALA A 318 -12.30 4.06 25.89
CA ALA A 318 -13.58 3.99 26.56
C ALA A 318 -14.74 4.46 25.66
N ASP A 319 -14.55 5.54 24.90
CA ASP A 319 -15.54 6.07 23.95
C ASP A 319 -15.84 5.07 22.81
N VAL A 320 -14.79 4.49 22.20
CA VAL A 320 -14.94 3.45 21.16
C VAL A 320 -15.69 2.24 21.70
N LEU A 321 -15.34 1.76 22.89
CA LEU A 321 -16.01 0.59 23.47
C LEU A 321 -17.45 0.85 23.88
N ALA A 322 -17.81 2.10 24.16
CA ALA A 322 -19.17 2.48 24.51
C ALA A 322 -20.07 2.71 23.29
N ARG A 323 -19.50 3.12 22.15
CA ARG A 323 -20.27 3.63 20.99
C ARG A 323 -20.01 2.92 19.68
N GLY A 324 -18.85 2.30 19.50
CA GLY A 324 -18.45 1.59 18.29
C GLY A 324 -18.62 0.07 18.39
N VAL A 325 -19.37 -0.42 19.38
CA VAL A 325 -19.65 -1.85 19.60
C VAL A 325 -21.16 -2.06 19.63
N ASP A 326 -21.65 -3.04 18.87
CA ASP A 326 -23.07 -3.39 18.84
C ASP A 326 -23.51 -4.27 20.02
N SER A 327 -24.79 -4.65 20.02
CA SER A 327 -25.36 -5.52 21.05
C SER A 327 -24.80 -6.96 21.06
N ARG A 328 -24.16 -7.41 19.98
CA ARG A 328 -23.48 -8.71 19.87
C ARG A 328 -22.05 -8.67 20.45
N GLY A 329 -21.55 -7.49 20.76
CA GLY A 329 -20.15 -7.29 21.14
C GLY A 329 -19.21 -7.19 19.93
N VAL A 330 -19.73 -6.88 18.75
CA VAL A 330 -18.95 -6.72 17.51
C VAL A 330 -18.63 -5.24 17.31
N LEU A 331 -17.39 -4.93 16.93
CA LEU A 331 -17.05 -3.57 16.49
C LEU A 331 -17.76 -3.27 15.16
N THR A 332 -18.35 -2.09 15.05
CA THR A 332 -19.15 -1.68 13.87
C THR A 332 -18.54 -0.49 13.15
N GLN A 333 -18.91 -0.32 11.88
CA GLN A 333 -18.31 0.65 10.95
C GLN A 333 -18.25 2.07 11.53
N ARG A 334 -19.36 2.51 12.10
CA ARG A 334 -19.53 3.84 12.69
C ARG A 334 -20.26 3.76 14.01
N TYR A 335 -20.12 4.81 14.81
CA TYR A 335 -20.74 4.85 16.12
C TYR A 335 -22.26 4.74 16.07
N ASN A 336 -22.79 3.95 17.00
CA ASN A 336 -24.22 3.69 17.19
C ASN A 336 -24.90 3.08 15.96
N ASP A 337 -24.18 2.25 15.20
CA ASP A 337 -24.64 1.52 14.02
C ASP A 337 -24.33 0.01 14.15
N ASP A 338 -24.93 -0.83 13.32
CA ASP A 338 -24.72 -2.28 13.25
C ASP A 338 -23.97 -2.77 12.00
N ALA A 339 -23.72 -1.89 11.02
CA ALA A 339 -22.97 -2.21 9.81
C ALA A 339 -21.54 -2.68 10.10
N LEU A 340 -21.09 -3.73 9.40
CA LEU A 340 -19.72 -4.26 9.51
C LEU A 340 -18.75 -3.50 8.59
N ASP A 341 -17.48 -3.46 9.00
CA ASP A 341 -16.41 -2.89 8.18
C ASP A 341 -15.11 -3.68 8.35
N ALA A 342 -14.48 -4.08 7.24
CA ALA A 342 -13.27 -4.87 7.24
C ALA A 342 -12.07 -4.15 7.89
N SER A 343 -12.07 -2.82 7.95
CA SER A 343 -11.03 -2.04 8.63
C SER A 343 -10.95 -2.33 10.14
N LEU A 344 -11.99 -2.92 10.74
CA LEU A 344 -11.99 -3.28 12.15
C LEU A 344 -11.20 -4.55 12.46
N LEU A 345 -10.77 -5.29 11.42
CA LEU A 345 -9.72 -6.31 11.55
C LEU A 345 -8.40 -5.70 12.03
N LEU A 346 -8.15 -4.41 11.74
CA LEU A 346 -6.97 -3.70 12.24
C LEU A 346 -6.98 -3.55 13.77
N ALA A 347 -8.12 -3.67 14.45
CA ALA A 347 -8.20 -3.54 15.91
C ALA A 347 -7.30 -4.56 16.64
N VAL A 348 -7.26 -5.81 16.17
CA VAL A 348 -6.38 -6.84 16.74
C VAL A 348 -4.93 -6.66 16.27
N LEU A 349 -4.73 -6.31 15.00
CA LEU A 349 -3.40 -6.14 14.40
C LEU A 349 -2.65 -4.95 15.01
N THR A 350 -3.37 -3.91 15.43
CA THR A 350 -2.81 -2.73 16.11
C THR A 350 -2.85 -2.84 17.65
N ARG A 351 -3.30 -3.97 18.19
CA ARG A 351 -3.38 -4.23 19.64
C ARG A 351 -4.27 -3.24 20.40
N PHE A 352 -5.31 -2.70 19.75
CA PHE A 352 -6.34 -1.88 20.42
C PHE A 352 -6.96 -2.63 21.60
N LEU A 353 -7.26 -3.91 21.37
CA LEU A 353 -7.66 -4.88 22.36
C LEU A 353 -6.76 -6.12 22.30
N PRO A 354 -6.60 -6.86 23.41
CA PRO A 354 -5.95 -8.17 23.41
C PRO A 354 -6.61 -9.15 22.43
N SER A 355 -5.84 -10.10 21.90
CA SER A 355 -6.34 -11.09 20.94
C SER A 355 -7.36 -12.07 21.53
N ASP A 356 -7.35 -12.26 22.85
CA ASP A 356 -8.32 -13.07 23.60
C ASP A 356 -9.55 -12.28 24.07
N ASP A 357 -9.65 -10.98 23.76
CA ASP A 357 -10.83 -10.18 24.08
C ASP A 357 -12.06 -10.72 23.31
N PRO A 358 -13.18 -11.02 24.00
CA PRO A 358 -14.37 -11.57 23.36
C PRO A 358 -14.89 -10.70 22.20
N ARG A 359 -14.73 -9.38 22.27
CA ARG A 359 -15.19 -8.45 21.22
C ARG A 359 -14.31 -8.52 19.98
N VAL A 360 -12.99 -8.72 20.15
CA VAL A 360 -12.07 -8.95 19.03
C VAL A 360 -12.45 -10.23 18.32
N ARG A 361 -12.58 -11.33 19.06
CA ARG A 361 -12.97 -12.61 18.49
C ARG A 361 -14.32 -12.53 17.78
N ALA A 362 -15.32 -11.91 18.41
CA ALA A 362 -16.64 -11.71 17.81
C ALA A 362 -16.55 -10.90 16.50
N THR A 363 -15.76 -9.81 16.47
CA THR A 363 -15.59 -8.97 15.29
C THR A 363 -14.93 -9.72 14.14
N VAL A 364 -13.83 -10.44 14.40
CA VAL A 364 -13.12 -11.19 13.36
C VAL A 364 -14.02 -12.28 12.77
N LEU A 365 -14.76 -13.00 13.60
CA LEU A 365 -15.68 -14.05 13.14
C LEU A 365 -16.88 -13.46 12.39
N ALA A 366 -17.47 -12.37 12.87
CA ALA A 366 -18.56 -11.69 12.17
C ALA A 366 -18.12 -11.22 10.77
N ILE A 367 -16.93 -10.62 10.63
CA ILE A 367 -16.41 -10.23 9.32
C ILE A 367 -16.17 -11.45 8.43
N ALA A 368 -15.59 -12.52 8.98
CA ALA A 368 -15.30 -13.75 8.23
C ALA A 368 -16.57 -14.44 7.71
N ASP A 369 -17.64 -14.41 8.50
CA ASP A 369 -18.86 -15.19 8.24
C ASP A 369 -19.97 -14.35 7.57
N GLU A 370 -19.98 -13.03 7.79
CA GLU A 370 -21.06 -12.13 7.36
C GLU A 370 -20.63 -11.06 6.36
N LEU A 371 -19.34 -10.69 6.26
CA LEU A 371 -18.83 -9.64 5.35
C LEU A 371 -17.96 -10.23 4.21
N THR A 372 -18.39 -11.37 3.66
CA THR A 372 -17.69 -12.00 2.54
C THR A 372 -18.61 -12.28 1.36
N GLU A 373 -18.02 -12.31 0.16
CA GLU A 373 -18.63 -12.85 -1.06
C GLU A 373 -17.79 -14.00 -1.57
N ASP A 374 -18.42 -15.18 -1.68
CA ASP A 374 -17.75 -16.42 -2.04
C ASP A 374 -16.47 -16.64 -1.19
N GLY A 375 -16.41 -16.16 0.06
CA GLY A 375 -15.26 -16.32 0.97
C GLY A 375 -14.13 -15.30 0.83
N LEU A 376 -14.26 -14.28 -0.03
CA LEU A 376 -13.38 -13.10 -0.04
C LEU A 376 -14.09 -11.92 0.62
N VAL A 377 -13.34 -11.06 1.30
CA VAL A 377 -13.86 -10.01 2.18
C VAL A 377 -14.19 -8.74 1.40
N LEU A 378 -15.35 -8.14 1.69
CA LEU A 378 -15.77 -6.81 1.20
C LEU A 378 -15.25 -5.72 2.14
N ARG A 379 -15.07 -4.48 1.66
CA ARG A 379 -14.76 -3.34 2.57
C ARG A 379 -15.90 -3.13 3.58
N TYR A 380 -17.11 -3.06 3.05
CA TYR A 380 -18.40 -2.91 3.72
C TYR A 380 -19.50 -3.33 2.73
N ARG A 381 -20.77 -3.36 3.17
CA ARG A 381 -21.91 -3.58 2.26
C ARG A 381 -22.38 -2.24 1.69
N VAL A 382 -22.38 -2.10 0.37
CA VAL A 382 -22.77 -0.85 -0.31
C VAL A 382 -24.22 -0.44 -0.01
N GLU A 383 -25.09 -1.38 0.35
CA GLU A 383 -26.47 -1.10 0.73
C GLU A 383 -26.62 -0.48 2.14
N GLU A 384 -25.59 -0.64 2.98
CA GLU A 384 -25.57 -0.20 4.38
C GLU A 384 -24.68 1.05 4.58
N THR A 385 -23.87 1.41 3.58
CA THR A 385 -22.90 2.51 3.63
C THR A 385 -23.19 3.55 2.54
N ASP A 386 -23.37 4.81 2.93
CA ASP A 386 -23.38 5.94 1.99
C ASP A 386 -21.94 6.29 1.58
N ASP A 387 -21.44 5.59 0.57
CA ASP A 387 -20.10 5.82 -0.01
C ASP A 387 -20.08 6.96 -1.04
N GLY A 388 -21.26 7.50 -1.39
CA GLY A 388 -21.46 8.55 -2.39
C GLY A 388 -21.28 8.09 -3.85
N LEU A 389 -21.35 6.78 -4.12
CA LEU A 389 -21.18 6.17 -5.44
C LEU A 389 -22.34 5.22 -5.76
N SER A 390 -22.45 4.82 -7.03
CA SER A 390 -23.50 3.90 -7.49
C SER A 390 -22.94 2.55 -7.95
N GLY A 391 -23.77 1.51 -7.85
CA GLY A 391 -23.44 0.16 -8.30
C GLY A 391 -22.64 -0.67 -7.30
N GLU A 392 -22.26 -1.86 -7.72
CA GLU A 392 -21.55 -2.86 -6.92
C GLU A 392 -20.05 -2.55 -6.80
N GLU A 393 -19.41 -3.19 -5.83
CA GLU A 393 -17.96 -3.19 -5.60
C GLU A 393 -17.45 -4.63 -5.62
N GLY A 394 -16.24 -4.88 -6.12
CA GLY A 394 -15.60 -6.19 -6.00
C GLY A 394 -15.10 -6.46 -4.59
N THR A 395 -14.49 -7.64 -4.39
CA THR A 395 -13.88 -7.96 -3.09
C THR A 395 -12.49 -7.34 -3.01
N PHE A 396 -12.30 -6.47 -2.01
CA PHE A 396 -11.09 -5.69 -1.84
C PHE A 396 -9.98 -6.58 -1.26
N THR A 397 -8.95 -6.86 -2.06
CA THR A 397 -8.03 -8.00 -1.84
C THR A 397 -7.32 -7.92 -0.49
N ILE A 398 -6.92 -6.71 -0.09
CA ILE A 398 -6.28 -6.44 1.19
C ILE A 398 -7.13 -6.86 2.39
N CYS A 399 -8.46 -6.69 2.34
CA CYS A 399 -9.35 -7.06 3.44
C CYS A 399 -9.29 -8.57 3.73
N SER A 400 -9.16 -9.38 2.69
CA SER A 400 -9.00 -10.83 2.83
C SER A 400 -7.65 -11.20 3.44
N PHE A 401 -6.58 -10.50 3.07
CA PHE A 401 -5.27 -10.69 3.71
C PHE A 401 -5.25 -10.21 5.18
N TRP A 402 -5.92 -9.11 5.51
CA TRP A 402 -6.11 -8.71 6.90
C TRP A 402 -6.88 -9.75 7.70
N LEU A 403 -7.89 -10.38 7.10
CA LEU A 403 -8.64 -11.44 7.76
C LEU A 403 -7.77 -12.65 8.05
N VAL A 404 -6.86 -13.03 7.14
CA VAL A 404 -5.87 -14.08 7.41
C VAL A 404 -5.06 -13.74 8.66
N SER A 405 -4.44 -12.55 8.73
CA SER A 405 -3.65 -12.15 9.90
C SER A 405 -4.50 -12.13 11.17
N ALA A 406 -5.71 -11.56 11.12
CA ALA A 406 -6.59 -11.47 12.27
C ALA A 406 -7.08 -12.85 12.77
N LEU A 407 -7.33 -13.81 11.86
CA LEU A 407 -7.67 -15.18 12.21
C LEU A 407 -6.51 -15.87 12.94
N VAL A 408 -5.26 -15.69 12.48
CA VAL A 408 -4.09 -16.20 13.20
C VAL A 408 -4.03 -15.63 14.62
N GLU A 409 -4.23 -14.32 14.77
CA GLU A 409 -4.18 -13.65 16.07
C GLU A 409 -5.20 -14.18 17.08
N ILE A 410 -6.39 -14.54 16.64
CA ILE A 410 -7.43 -15.12 17.52
C ILE A 410 -7.33 -16.66 17.65
N GLY A 411 -6.26 -17.27 17.14
CA GLY A 411 -5.99 -18.70 17.21
C GLY A 411 -6.68 -19.57 16.15
N GLU A 412 -7.35 -18.98 15.16
CA GLU A 412 -8.04 -19.68 14.05
C GLU A 412 -7.08 -20.02 12.89
N VAL A 413 -5.92 -20.60 13.22
CA VAL A 413 -4.79 -20.80 12.28
C VAL A 413 -5.19 -21.64 11.06
N SER A 414 -6.00 -22.68 11.25
CA SER A 414 -6.45 -23.52 10.12
C SER A 414 -7.34 -22.77 9.14
N ARG A 415 -8.24 -21.88 9.63
CA ARG A 415 -9.07 -21.03 8.76
C ARG A 415 -8.20 -20.02 8.02
N ALA A 416 -7.24 -19.41 8.73
CA ALA A 416 -6.29 -18.46 8.17
C ALA A 416 -5.48 -19.09 7.02
N LYS A 417 -4.93 -20.29 7.25
CA LYS A 417 -4.17 -21.03 6.24
C LYS A 417 -4.98 -21.33 4.99
N HIS A 418 -6.21 -21.82 5.15
CA HIS A 418 -7.07 -22.14 4.00
C HIS A 418 -7.41 -20.90 3.16
N LEU A 419 -7.74 -19.79 3.83
CA LEU A 419 -7.98 -18.52 3.14
C LEU A 419 -6.71 -18.02 2.44
N LEU A 420 -5.55 -18.12 3.09
CA LEU A 420 -4.28 -17.71 2.50
C LEU A 420 -3.91 -18.54 1.26
N GLU A 421 -4.02 -19.88 1.31
CA GLU A 421 -3.77 -20.76 0.17
C GLU A 421 -4.64 -20.37 -1.03
N ARG A 422 -5.91 -20.07 -0.77
CA ARG A 422 -6.83 -19.59 -1.80
C ARG A 422 -6.41 -18.23 -2.35
N LEU A 423 -6.08 -17.26 -1.50
CA LEU A 423 -5.60 -15.95 -1.95
C LEU A 423 -4.34 -16.08 -2.81
N LEU A 424 -3.40 -16.92 -2.38
CA LEU A 424 -2.17 -17.19 -3.14
C LEU A 424 -2.44 -17.82 -4.51
N SER A 425 -3.52 -18.60 -4.65
CA SER A 425 -3.92 -19.19 -5.92
C SER A 425 -4.45 -18.18 -6.95
N PHE A 426 -4.86 -16.98 -6.51
CA PHE A 426 -5.29 -15.89 -7.39
C PHE A 426 -4.15 -15.04 -7.95
N ALA A 427 -2.91 -15.29 -7.57
CA ALA A 427 -1.76 -14.60 -8.15
C ALA A 427 -1.80 -14.62 -9.69
N SER A 428 -1.55 -13.46 -10.30
CA SER A 428 -1.22 -13.42 -11.73
C SER A 428 0.04 -14.27 -12.03
N PRO A 429 0.34 -14.59 -13.30
CA PRO A 429 1.53 -15.38 -13.66
C PRO A 429 2.88 -14.80 -13.18
N LEU A 430 2.90 -13.53 -12.76
CA LEU A 430 4.07 -12.86 -12.20
C LEU A 430 4.04 -12.76 -10.65
N HIS A 431 3.07 -13.40 -10.00
CA HIS A 431 2.72 -13.29 -8.58
C HIS A 431 2.37 -11.86 -8.15
N LEU A 432 1.73 -11.10 -9.05
CA LEU A 432 1.24 -9.75 -8.78
C LEU A 432 -0.26 -9.74 -8.49
N TYR A 433 -0.68 -8.81 -7.63
CA TYR A 433 -2.06 -8.62 -7.20
C TYR A 433 -2.59 -7.24 -7.56
N ALA A 434 -3.89 -7.21 -7.89
CA ALA A 434 -4.60 -5.95 -8.07
C ALA A 434 -5.22 -5.52 -6.75
N GLU A 435 -5.86 -4.37 -6.79
CA GLU A 435 -6.74 -3.85 -5.75
C GLU A 435 -7.86 -4.82 -5.38
N GLU A 436 -8.58 -5.31 -6.38
CA GLU A 436 -9.73 -6.18 -6.20
C GLU A 436 -9.58 -7.49 -6.95
N ILE A 437 -10.26 -8.51 -6.42
CA ILE A 437 -10.42 -9.81 -7.06
C ILE A 437 -11.92 -10.07 -7.17
N GLU A 438 -12.37 -10.43 -8.37
CA GLU A 438 -13.70 -10.99 -8.58
C GLU A 438 -13.71 -12.43 -8.05
N PRO A 439 -14.53 -12.73 -7.01
CA PRO A 439 -14.29 -13.90 -6.17
C PRO A 439 -14.61 -15.25 -6.85
N ARG A 440 -15.36 -15.24 -7.96
CA ARG A 440 -15.78 -16.44 -8.70
C ARG A 440 -14.80 -16.83 -9.79
N THR A 441 -14.25 -15.85 -10.49
CA THR A 441 -13.38 -16.04 -11.66
C THR A 441 -11.92 -15.82 -11.33
N GLY A 442 -11.61 -15.13 -10.24
CA GLY A 442 -10.25 -14.68 -9.92
C GLY A 442 -9.80 -13.51 -10.81
N ARG A 443 -10.71 -12.84 -11.52
CA ARG A 443 -10.37 -11.68 -12.36
C ARG A 443 -9.85 -10.55 -11.47
N HIS A 444 -8.70 -10.01 -11.82
CA HIS A 444 -8.15 -8.82 -11.20
C HIS A 444 -8.90 -7.57 -11.67
N LEU A 445 -9.30 -6.74 -10.71
CA LEU A 445 -10.04 -5.50 -10.90
C LEU A 445 -9.36 -4.35 -10.14
N GLY A 446 -9.67 -3.11 -10.51
CA GLY A 446 -9.03 -1.92 -9.95
C GLY A 446 -7.55 -1.79 -10.32
N ASN A 447 -6.82 -0.98 -9.55
CA ASN A 447 -5.43 -0.64 -9.85
C ASN A 447 -4.45 -1.83 -9.71
N PHE A 448 -3.37 -1.85 -10.53
CA PHE A 448 -2.47 -3.01 -10.65
C PHE A 448 -1.00 -2.66 -10.99
N PRO A 449 -0.01 -3.32 -10.35
CA PRO A 449 -0.12 -4.00 -9.07
C PRO A 449 -0.39 -2.99 -7.96
N GLN A 450 -1.17 -3.37 -6.95
CA GLN A 450 -1.49 -2.49 -5.83
C GLN A 450 -0.51 -2.72 -4.67
N ALA A 451 0.18 -1.67 -4.23
CA ALA A 451 1.15 -1.72 -3.14
C ALA A 451 0.52 -2.25 -1.84
N PHE A 452 -0.67 -1.74 -1.51
CA PHE A 452 -1.31 -2.03 -0.23
C PHE A 452 -1.68 -3.52 -0.10
N THR A 453 -2.18 -4.13 -1.17
CA THR A 453 -2.43 -5.58 -1.23
C THR A 453 -1.15 -6.39 -1.09
N HIS A 454 -0.07 -6.02 -1.78
CA HIS A 454 1.22 -6.73 -1.69
C HIS A 454 1.82 -6.68 -0.29
N LEU A 455 1.62 -5.59 0.44
CA LEU A 455 1.97 -5.53 1.84
C LEU A 455 1.14 -6.49 2.68
N ALA A 456 -0.18 -6.43 2.56
CA ALA A 456 -1.06 -7.25 3.40
C ALA A 456 -0.79 -8.74 3.16
N LEU A 457 -0.41 -9.12 1.93
CA LEU A 457 0.11 -10.44 1.61
C LEU A 457 1.35 -10.78 2.45
N ILE A 458 2.37 -9.91 2.48
CA ILE A 458 3.58 -10.14 3.30
C ILE A 458 3.19 -10.35 4.77
N ASN A 459 2.30 -9.50 5.28
CA ASN A 459 1.76 -9.59 6.64
C ASN A 459 1.17 -10.98 6.93
N ALA A 460 0.20 -11.37 6.09
CA ALA A 460 -0.57 -12.59 6.24
C ALA A 460 0.30 -13.84 6.13
N VAL A 461 1.19 -13.88 5.13
CA VAL A 461 2.12 -15.00 4.93
C VAL A 461 3.05 -15.16 6.12
N VAL A 462 3.62 -14.07 6.65
CA VAL A 462 4.51 -14.13 7.81
C VAL A 462 3.75 -14.57 9.08
N HIS A 463 2.51 -14.12 9.28
CA HIS A 463 1.70 -14.56 10.42
C HIS A 463 1.44 -16.07 10.39
N VAL A 464 1.05 -16.61 9.23
CA VAL A 464 0.79 -18.05 9.10
C VAL A 464 2.07 -18.87 9.29
N ILE A 465 3.18 -18.48 8.64
CA ILE A 465 4.46 -19.19 8.78
C ILE A 465 4.90 -19.24 10.25
N ARG A 466 4.85 -18.12 10.97
CA ARG A 466 5.21 -18.08 12.39
C ARG A 466 4.32 -18.97 13.24
N ALA A 467 3.01 -18.96 13.00
CA ALA A 467 2.08 -19.82 13.72
C ALA A 467 2.32 -21.32 13.47
N GLU A 468 2.72 -21.69 12.25
CA GLU A 468 3.14 -23.06 11.92
C GLU A 468 4.44 -23.44 12.63
N GLU A 469 5.45 -22.57 12.62
CA GLU A 469 6.73 -22.80 13.33
C GLU A 469 6.54 -22.93 14.85
N GLU A 470 5.68 -22.11 15.45
CA GLU A 470 5.35 -22.21 16.88
C GLU A 470 4.65 -23.53 17.21
N SER A 471 3.72 -23.97 16.36
CA SER A 471 3.07 -25.28 16.48
C SER A 471 4.08 -26.43 16.36
N ASP A 472 5.00 -26.36 15.39
CA ASP A 472 6.01 -27.40 15.17
C ASP A 472 7.09 -27.42 16.27
N SER A 473 7.41 -26.26 16.87
CA SER A 473 8.36 -26.15 17.98
C SER A 473 7.86 -26.83 19.28
N SER A 474 6.55 -27.06 19.40
CA SER A 474 5.97 -27.88 20.48
C SER A 474 6.27 -29.38 20.31
N GLY A 475 6.63 -29.80 19.09
CA GLY A 475 7.13 -31.12 18.75
C GLY A 475 8.66 -31.13 18.69
N VAL A 476 9.33 -31.14 19.85
CA VAL A 476 10.79 -31.37 19.88
C VAL A 476 11.11 -32.70 19.20
N PHE A 477 11.64 -32.64 17.98
CA PHE A 477 12.28 -33.79 17.35
C PHE A 477 13.53 -34.11 18.18
N GLN A 478 13.45 -35.15 19.02
CA GLN A 478 14.65 -35.79 19.55
C GLN A 478 15.22 -36.69 18.46
N PRO A 479 16.42 -36.38 17.91
CA PRO A 479 17.11 -37.33 17.06
C PRO A 479 17.36 -38.61 17.86
N ALA A 480 17.24 -39.77 17.21
CA ALA A 480 17.44 -41.08 17.85
C ALA A 480 18.82 -41.27 18.51
N ASN A 481 19.74 -40.31 18.37
CA ASN A 481 21.10 -40.31 18.92
C ASN A 481 21.38 -39.15 19.88
N ALA A 482 20.37 -38.50 20.48
CA ALA A 482 20.62 -37.54 21.55
C ALA A 482 21.27 -38.26 22.75
N PRO A 483 22.47 -37.85 23.22
CA PRO A 483 23.09 -38.46 24.40
C PRO A 483 22.23 -38.20 25.64
N MET A 484 22.02 -39.26 26.46
CA MET A 484 21.25 -39.21 27.70
C MET A 484 21.79 -38.19 28.71
#